data_AF-A0AAX1EY75-F1
#
_entry.id   AF-A0AAX1EY75-F1
#
_cell.length_a   1.000
_cell.length_b   1.000
_cell.length_c   1.000
_cell.angle_alpha   90.00
_cell.angle_beta   90.00
_cell.angle_gamma   90.00
#
_symmetry.space_group_name_H-M   'P 1'
#
loop_
_entity.id
_entity.type
_entity.pdbx_description
1 polymer ?
#
loop_
_entity_poly.entity_id
_entity_poly.type
_entity_poly.pdbx_seq_one_letter_code
_entity_poly.pdbx_strand_id
1 'polypeptide(L)'
;MYIQSTNLGDVMSKSLAVAISVGVIAGLWTFLGSGYLSFASIAIGFIAWAASGLVGKSDAMQKTVIGMTFGAIIASVAVYLAGVELPLIGANIAVGVGVAALILVLVADKVSQVANVGVNVLGFASAFTLSPSAASIGAMDLSNPVAIVLVSSILGVVAGNLAGRLAAAIK
;
A
#
# COMPACT_ATOMS: atom_id res chain seq x y z
N MET A 1 -19.95 35.76 7.33
CA MET A 1 -18.95 34.67 7.32
C MET A 1 -19.22 33.81 8.55
N TYR A 2 -20.06 32.78 8.42
CA TYR A 2 -20.38 31.90 9.55
C TYR A 2 -19.20 30.95 9.76
N ILE A 3 -18.42 31.21 10.81
CA ILE A 3 -17.47 30.23 11.33
C ILE A 3 -18.34 29.16 11.99
N GLN A 4 -18.52 28.01 11.35
CA GLN A 4 -19.09 26.85 12.03
C GLN A 4 -18.16 26.51 13.19
N SER A 5 -18.60 26.79 14.41
CA SER A 5 -17.96 26.26 15.62
C SER A 5 -18.13 24.75 15.59
N THR A 6 -17.14 24.03 15.08
CA THR A 6 -17.09 22.58 15.15
C THR A 6 -17.04 22.20 16.63
N ASN A 7 -18.11 21.60 17.14
CA ASN A 7 -18.23 21.23 18.55
C ASN A 7 -17.15 20.18 18.87
N LEU A 8 -16.20 20.51 19.74
CA LEU A 8 -15.00 19.70 19.99
C LEU A 8 -15.37 18.28 20.49
N GLY A 9 -16.51 18.15 21.18
CA GLY A 9 -17.06 16.88 21.64
C GLY A 9 -17.52 15.95 20.50
N ASP A 10 -18.10 16.49 19.43
CA ASP A 10 -18.52 15.70 18.26
C ASP A 10 -17.33 15.19 17.45
N VAL A 11 -16.22 15.92 17.45
CA VAL A 11 -14.97 15.51 16.79
C VAL A 11 -14.31 14.37 17.58
N MET A 12 -14.24 14.49 18.91
CA MET A 12 -13.71 13.44 19.77
C MET A 12 -14.52 12.13 19.69
N SER A 13 -15.86 12.23 19.69
CA SER A 13 -16.74 11.06 19.53
C SER A 13 -16.50 10.33 18.19
N LYS A 14 -16.36 11.07 17.09
CA LYS A 14 -16.04 10.51 15.76
C LYS A 14 -14.68 9.81 15.73
N SER A 15 -13.63 10.42 16.29
CA SER A 15 -12.29 9.84 16.33
C SER A 15 -12.24 8.57 17.17
N LEU A 16 -12.96 8.54 18.30
CA LEU A 16 -13.07 7.37 19.16
C LEU A 16 -13.80 6.22 18.45
N ALA A 17 -14.92 6.50 17.77
CA ALA A 17 -15.67 5.50 17.00
C ALA A 17 -14.82 4.86 15.89
N VAL A 18 -14.00 5.67 15.19
CA VAL A 18 -13.04 5.16 14.20
C VAL A 18 -11.95 4.33 14.87
N ALA A 19 -11.37 4.78 15.98
CA ALA A 19 -10.31 4.04 16.68
C ALA A 19 -10.79 2.65 17.15
N ILE A 20 -11.98 2.58 17.75
CA ILE A 20 -12.60 1.32 18.17
C ILE A 20 -12.83 0.41 16.96
N SER A 21 -13.41 0.96 15.89
CA SER A 21 -13.68 0.18 14.69
C SER A 21 -12.41 -0.37 14.05
N VAL A 22 -11.35 0.42 13.96
CA VAL A 22 -10.06 -0.01 13.40
C VAL A 22 -9.45 -1.07 14.30
N GLY A 23 -9.52 -0.92 15.61
CA GLY A 23 -9.05 -1.92 16.58
C GLY A 23 -9.75 -3.28 16.42
N VAL A 24 -11.08 -3.28 16.25
CA VAL A 24 -11.85 -4.52 16.03
C VAL A 24 -11.45 -5.21 14.73
N ILE A 25 -11.36 -4.46 13.63
CA ILE A 25 -10.98 -5.03 12.33
C ILE A 25 -9.52 -5.50 12.34
N ALA A 26 -8.62 -4.76 12.98
CA ALA A 26 -7.21 -5.14 13.16
C ALA A 26 -7.07 -6.44 13.97
N GLY A 27 -7.85 -6.57 15.05
CA GLY A 27 -7.89 -7.79 15.87
C GLY A 27 -8.42 -8.98 15.08
N LEU A 28 -9.50 -8.79 14.31
CA LEU A 28 -10.06 -9.83 13.45
C LEU A 28 -9.07 -10.27 12.36
N TRP A 29 -8.38 -9.31 11.72
CA TRP A 29 -7.35 -9.63 10.74
C TRP A 29 -6.20 -10.38 11.40
N THR A 30 -5.72 -9.95 12.56
CA THR A 30 -4.64 -10.66 13.28
C THR A 30 -5.02 -12.09 13.61
N PHE A 31 -6.28 -12.32 14.03
CA PHE A 31 -6.83 -13.66 14.27
C PHE A 31 -6.91 -14.50 12.99
N LEU A 32 -7.34 -13.93 11.87
CA LEU A 32 -7.38 -14.64 10.58
C LEU A 32 -5.98 -14.84 9.98
N GLY A 33 -5.05 -13.94 10.24
CA GLY A 33 -3.67 -13.95 9.75
C GLY A 33 -2.79 -15.03 10.37
N SER A 34 -3.12 -15.49 11.59
CA SER A 34 -2.39 -16.59 12.24
C SER A 34 -2.69 -17.97 11.65
N GLY A 35 -3.61 -18.09 10.68
CA GLY A 35 -3.91 -19.35 10.01
C GLY A 35 -4.41 -19.22 8.58
N TYR A 36 -5.52 -18.52 8.36
CA TYR A 36 -6.25 -18.50 7.08
C TYR A 36 -5.75 -17.44 6.08
N LEU A 37 -5.05 -16.40 6.54
CA LEU A 37 -4.54 -15.29 5.73
C LEU A 37 -3.01 -15.13 5.83
N SER A 38 -2.26 -16.22 6.03
CA SER A 38 -0.78 -16.16 6.17
C SER A 38 -0.06 -15.59 4.94
N PHE A 39 -0.75 -15.56 3.79
CA PHE A 39 -0.26 -15.03 2.52
C PHE A 39 -0.46 -13.50 2.37
N ALA A 40 -1.14 -12.85 3.32
CA ALA A 40 -1.41 -11.41 3.28
C ALA A 40 -0.72 -10.70 4.46
N SER A 41 0.00 -9.63 4.16
CA SER A 41 0.68 -8.82 5.17
C SER A 41 -0.27 -7.79 5.76
N ILE A 42 -0.49 -7.89 7.08
CA ILE A 42 -1.27 -6.93 7.86
C ILE A 42 -0.70 -5.51 7.68
N ALA A 43 0.62 -5.36 7.76
CA ALA A 43 1.30 -4.07 7.63
C ALA A 43 1.04 -3.43 6.25
N ILE A 44 1.15 -4.22 5.17
CA ILE A 44 0.87 -3.73 3.81
C ILE A 44 -0.62 -3.40 3.64
N GLY A 45 -1.50 -4.15 4.29
CA GLY A 45 -2.92 -3.84 4.39
C GLY A 45 -3.21 -2.48 5.02
N PHE A 46 -2.55 -2.16 6.14
CA PHE A 46 -2.68 -0.83 6.77
C PHE A 46 -2.13 0.30 5.90
N ILE A 47 -1.01 0.06 5.20
CA ILE A 47 -0.46 1.02 4.24
C ILE A 47 -1.46 1.27 3.11
N ALA A 48 -2.11 0.23 2.60
CA ALA A 48 -3.12 0.35 1.56
C ALA A 48 -4.38 1.08 2.05
N TRP A 49 -4.82 0.80 3.26
CA TRP A 49 -5.92 1.56 3.85
C TRP A 49 -5.57 3.06 3.95
N ALA A 50 -4.41 3.40 4.50
CA ALA A 50 -3.95 4.79 4.57
C ALA A 50 -3.84 5.42 3.17
N ALA A 51 -3.27 4.70 2.21
CA ALA A 51 -3.14 5.13 0.82
C ALA A 51 -4.51 5.43 0.20
N SER A 52 -5.55 4.63 0.47
CA SER A 52 -6.91 4.87 -0.04
C SER A 52 -7.54 6.15 0.50
N GLY A 53 -7.18 6.56 1.72
CA GLY A 53 -7.57 7.85 2.27
C GLY A 53 -6.91 9.04 1.55
N LEU A 54 -5.74 8.83 0.94
CA LEU A 54 -4.96 9.87 0.25
C LEU A 54 -5.41 10.13 -1.20
N VAL A 55 -6.11 9.19 -1.85
CA VAL A 55 -6.46 9.31 -3.29
C VAL A 55 -7.86 9.92 -3.53
N GLY A 56 -8.64 10.15 -2.47
CA GLY A 56 -10.00 10.69 -2.56
C GLY A 56 -11.06 9.63 -2.88
N LYS A 57 -12.34 9.95 -2.66
CA LYS A 57 -13.45 8.97 -2.59
C LYS A 57 -13.83 8.32 -3.93
N SER A 58 -13.66 8.98 -5.07
CA SER A 58 -13.93 8.37 -6.38
C SER A 58 -12.74 7.51 -6.81
N ASP A 59 -13.00 6.21 -6.96
CA ASP A 59 -12.04 5.18 -7.39
C ASP A 59 -10.86 4.94 -6.42
N ALA A 60 -11.04 5.24 -5.12
CA ALA A 60 -10.04 5.07 -4.07
C ALA A 60 -9.39 3.68 -4.11
N MET A 61 -10.21 2.63 -4.16
CA MET A 61 -9.73 1.25 -4.19
C MET A 61 -8.90 0.96 -5.43
N GLN A 62 -9.41 1.33 -6.61
CA GLN A 62 -8.73 1.05 -7.87
C GLN A 62 -7.39 1.78 -7.94
N LYS A 63 -7.36 3.07 -7.62
CA LYS A 63 -6.12 3.86 -7.69
C LYS A 63 -5.10 3.44 -6.63
N THR A 64 -5.55 3.05 -5.43
CA THR A 64 -4.65 2.51 -4.40
C THR A 64 -4.06 1.17 -4.80
N VAL A 65 -4.90 0.21 -5.21
CA VAL A 65 -4.42 -1.13 -5.56
C VAL A 65 -3.52 -1.06 -6.78
N ILE A 66 -3.90 -0.32 -7.83
CA ILE A 66 -3.08 -0.15 -9.03
C ILE A 66 -1.77 0.58 -8.69
N GLY A 67 -1.84 1.69 -7.95
CA GLY A 67 -0.64 2.45 -7.58
C GLY A 67 0.33 1.64 -6.73
N MET A 68 -0.17 0.92 -5.72
CA MET A 68 0.68 0.08 -4.88
C MET A 68 1.28 -1.10 -5.64
N THR A 69 0.49 -1.75 -6.49
CA THR A 69 0.97 -2.86 -7.33
C THR A 69 2.03 -2.37 -8.31
N PHE A 70 1.81 -1.22 -8.95
CA PHE A 70 2.80 -0.58 -9.81
C PHE A 70 4.09 -0.28 -9.04
N GLY A 71 3.99 0.31 -7.85
CA GLY A 71 5.12 0.51 -6.95
C GLY A 71 5.93 -0.76 -6.67
N ALA A 72 5.23 -1.87 -6.37
CA ALA A 72 5.85 -3.16 -6.12
C ALA A 72 6.53 -3.76 -7.35
N ILE A 73 5.95 -3.57 -8.55
CA ILE A 73 6.58 -3.97 -9.81
C ILE A 73 7.89 -3.19 -10.00
N ILE A 74 7.88 -1.88 -9.76
CA ILE A 74 9.09 -1.07 -9.90
C ILE A 74 10.15 -1.42 -8.83
N ALA A 75 9.74 -1.82 -7.62
CA ALA A 75 10.67 -2.38 -6.64
C ALA A 75 11.33 -3.68 -7.14
N SER A 76 10.58 -4.51 -7.84
CA SER A 76 11.11 -5.74 -8.45
C SER A 76 12.13 -5.42 -9.55
N VAL A 77 11.88 -4.38 -10.35
CA VAL A 77 12.86 -3.86 -11.33
C VAL A 77 14.13 -3.37 -10.63
N ALA A 78 14.00 -2.66 -9.49
CA ALA A 78 15.15 -2.18 -8.72
C ALA A 78 16.07 -3.32 -8.26
N VAL A 79 15.49 -4.40 -7.74
CA VAL A 79 16.22 -5.58 -7.26
C VAL A 79 16.83 -6.36 -8.42
N TYR A 80 16.11 -6.49 -9.54
CA TYR A 80 16.65 -7.11 -10.74
C TYR A 80 17.87 -6.35 -11.25
N LEU A 81 17.78 -5.03 -11.38
CA LEU A 81 18.90 -4.18 -11.80
C LEU A 81 20.06 -4.19 -10.80
N ALA A 82 19.77 -4.31 -9.50
CA ALA A 82 20.79 -4.43 -8.48
C ALA A 82 21.64 -5.71 -8.61
N GLY A 83 21.08 -6.78 -9.18
CA GLY A 83 21.79 -8.04 -9.44
C GLY A 83 22.47 -8.12 -10.81
N VAL A 84 22.28 -7.14 -11.68
CA VAL A 84 22.90 -7.08 -13.01
C VAL A 84 24.16 -6.22 -12.95
N GLU A 85 25.28 -6.76 -13.43
CA GLU A 85 26.48 -5.97 -13.64
C GLU A 85 26.29 -5.04 -14.83
N LEU A 86 26.04 -3.76 -14.56
CA LEU A 86 25.96 -2.74 -15.59
C LEU A 86 27.39 -2.35 -16.05
N PRO A 87 27.66 -2.27 -17.37
CA PRO A 87 29.01 -2.08 -17.91
C PRO A 87 29.80 -0.85 -17.40
N LEU A 88 29.11 0.14 -16.83
CA LEU A 88 29.69 1.41 -16.41
C LEU A 88 29.71 1.61 -14.88
N ILE A 89 28.94 0.82 -14.12
CA ILE A 89 28.66 1.13 -12.69
C ILE A 89 28.66 -0.14 -11.80
N GLY A 90 28.71 -1.34 -12.38
CA GLY A 90 28.64 -2.61 -11.63
C GLY A 90 27.27 -2.87 -11.00
N ALA A 91 27.14 -4.00 -10.30
CA ALA A 91 25.93 -4.38 -9.57
C ALA A 91 25.82 -3.57 -8.27
N ASN A 92 24.85 -2.64 -8.19
CA ASN A 92 24.65 -1.81 -7.00
C ASN A 92 23.17 -1.48 -6.77
N ILE A 93 22.67 -1.81 -5.58
CA ILE A 93 21.27 -1.56 -5.20
C ILE A 93 20.90 -0.08 -5.19
N ALA A 94 21.84 0.83 -4.91
CA ALA A 94 21.61 2.26 -4.96
C ALA A 94 21.30 2.74 -6.39
N VAL A 95 21.96 2.13 -7.39
CA VAL A 95 21.71 2.41 -8.80
C VAL A 95 20.35 1.85 -9.21
N GLY A 96 20.04 0.61 -8.83
CA GLY A 96 18.74 -0.01 -9.09
C GLY A 96 17.58 0.79 -8.51
N VAL A 97 17.69 1.24 -7.25
CA VAL A 97 16.69 2.11 -6.59
C VAL A 97 16.60 3.48 -7.26
N GLY A 98 17.72 4.08 -7.65
CA GLY A 98 17.73 5.37 -8.35
C GLY A 98 17.02 5.31 -9.71
N VAL A 99 17.29 4.28 -10.51
CA VAL A 99 16.62 4.06 -11.80
C VAL A 99 15.13 3.78 -11.59
N ALA A 100 14.78 2.96 -10.60
CA ALA A 100 13.40 2.66 -10.27
C ALA A 100 12.61 3.91 -9.83
N ALA A 101 13.21 4.78 -9.02
CA ALA A 101 12.62 6.06 -8.64
C ALA A 101 12.38 6.97 -9.85
N LEU A 102 13.31 7.02 -10.80
CA LEU A 102 13.16 7.76 -12.05
C LEU A 102 11.99 7.20 -12.89
N ILE A 103 11.87 5.88 -13.01
CA ILE A 103 10.75 5.24 -13.71
C ILE A 103 9.41 5.58 -13.04
N LEU A 104 9.34 5.52 -11.70
CA LEU A 104 8.13 5.87 -10.95
C LEU A 104 7.63 7.28 -11.28
N VAL A 105 8.53 8.25 -11.31
CA VAL A 105 8.19 9.65 -11.58
C VAL A 105 7.83 9.86 -13.06
N LEU A 106 8.61 9.30 -13.99
CA LEU A 106 8.38 9.48 -15.43
C LEU A 106 7.09 8.81 -15.90
N VAL A 107 6.76 7.62 -15.37
CA VAL A 107 5.55 6.89 -15.77
C VAL A 107 4.30 7.48 -15.11
N ALA A 108 4.40 7.99 -13.88
CA ALA A 108 3.28 8.65 -13.20
C ALA A 108 2.74 9.85 -13.99
N ASP A 109 3.59 10.58 -14.69
CA ASP A 109 3.19 11.71 -15.55
C ASP A 109 2.49 11.27 -16.86
N LYS A 110 2.66 10.02 -17.29
CA LYS A 110 2.11 9.52 -18.57
C LYS A 110 0.86 8.66 -18.41
N VAL A 111 0.64 8.06 -17.24
CA VAL A 111 -0.45 7.12 -17.00
C VAL A 111 -1.34 7.60 -15.86
N SER A 112 -2.56 8.00 -16.20
CA SER A 112 -3.54 8.57 -15.25
C SER A 112 -3.86 7.65 -14.06
N GLN A 113 -3.77 6.33 -14.24
CA GLN A 113 -4.03 5.33 -13.20
C GLN A 113 -2.95 5.27 -12.11
N VAL A 114 -1.72 5.73 -12.40
CA VAL A 114 -0.58 5.74 -11.47
C VAL A 114 -0.04 7.15 -11.24
N ALA A 115 -0.86 8.18 -11.52
CA ALA A 115 -0.46 9.58 -11.38
C ALA A 115 -0.14 9.98 -9.93
N ASN A 116 -0.65 9.24 -8.93
CA ASN A 116 -0.33 9.48 -7.54
C ASN A 116 1.01 8.84 -7.16
N VAL A 117 2.10 9.58 -7.37
CA VAL A 117 3.47 9.15 -7.04
C VAL A 117 3.59 8.71 -5.58
N GLY A 118 2.90 9.36 -4.64
CA GLY A 118 2.93 9.01 -3.23
C GLY A 118 2.43 7.57 -2.98
N VAL A 119 1.33 7.18 -3.60
CA VAL A 119 0.79 5.82 -3.50
C VAL A 119 1.74 4.80 -4.14
N ASN A 120 2.36 5.15 -5.26
CA ASN A 120 3.33 4.26 -5.91
C ASN A 120 4.56 4.04 -5.03
N VAL A 121 5.05 5.08 -4.36
CA VAL A 121 6.17 4.96 -3.41
C VAL A 121 5.78 4.11 -2.21
N LEU A 122 4.54 4.18 -1.72
CA LEU A 122 4.05 3.30 -0.66
C LEU A 122 4.03 1.83 -1.10
N GLY A 123 3.64 1.56 -2.36
CA GLY A 123 3.73 0.22 -2.95
C GLY A 123 5.16 -0.29 -3.07
N PHE A 124 6.06 0.57 -3.54
CA PHE A 124 7.49 0.29 -3.66
C PHE A 124 8.09 -0.06 -2.30
N ALA A 125 7.86 0.79 -1.28
CA ALA A 125 8.32 0.54 0.08
C ALA A 125 7.74 -0.76 0.66
N SER A 126 6.45 -1.03 0.40
CA SER A 126 5.77 -2.26 0.84
C SER A 126 6.40 -3.53 0.25
N ALA A 127 6.91 -3.48 -0.98
CA ALA A 127 7.62 -4.61 -1.56
C ALA A 127 8.99 -4.83 -0.89
N PHE A 128 9.71 -3.76 -0.52
CA PHE A 128 11.01 -3.86 0.17
C PHE A 128 10.94 -4.37 1.60
N THR A 129 9.81 -4.16 2.32
CA THR A 129 9.64 -4.74 3.66
C THR A 129 9.59 -6.27 3.65
N LEU A 130 9.33 -6.87 2.49
CA LEU A 130 9.34 -8.32 2.27
C LEU A 130 10.74 -8.88 1.95
N SER A 131 11.79 -8.06 2.00
CA SER A 131 13.18 -8.44 1.67
C SER A 131 13.29 -9.18 0.32
N PRO A 132 12.86 -8.55 -0.79
CA PRO A 132 12.78 -9.19 -2.08
C PRO A 132 14.17 -9.59 -2.60
N SER A 133 14.24 -10.74 -3.29
CA SER A 133 15.44 -11.28 -3.92
C SER A 133 15.13 -11.63 -5.38
N ALA A 134 16.16 -11.84 -6.20
CA ALA A 134 15.96 -12.24 -7.60
C ALA A 134 15.12 -13.53 -7.73
N ALA A 135 15.28 -14.47 -6.79
CA ALA A 135 14.50 -15.70 -6.75
C ALA A 135 13.02 -15.46 -6.44
N SER A 136 12.71 -14.58 -5.47
CA SER A 136 11.32 -14.30 -5.11
C SER A 136 10.59 -13.45 -6.16
N ILE A 137 11.30 -12.60 -6.90
CA ILE A 137 10.72 -11.80 -7.99
C ILE A 137 10.35 -12.66 -9.21
N GLY A 138 11.13 -13.71 -9.48
CA GLY A 138 10.84 -14.67 -10.55
C GLY A 138 9.74 -15.69 -10.22
N ALA A 139 9.28 -15.74 -8.97
CA ALA A 139 8.25 -16.68 -8.56
C ALA A 139 6.86 -16.29 -9.11
N MET A 140 6.08 -17.27 -9.53
CA MET A 140 4.68 -17.09 -9.99
C MET A 140 3.66 -17.43 -8.90
N ASP A 141 4.10 -17.50 -7.65
CA ASP A 141 3.28 -17.81 -6.47
C ASP A 141 3.24 -16.65 -5.47
N LEU A 142 2.65 -16.89 -4.30
CA LEU A 142 2.58 -15.93 -3.19
C LEU A 142 3.92 -15.72 -2.45
N SER A 143 5.04 -16.25 -2.98
CA SER A 143 6.38 -15.82 -2.58
C SER A 143 6.79 -14.54 -3.31
N ASN A 144 6.08 -14.18 -4.39
CA ASN A 144 6.34 -12.97 -5.15
C ASN A 144 5.91 -11.72 -4.36
N PRO A 145 6.82 -10.76 -4.11
CA PRO A 145 6.51 -9.55 -3.34
C PRO A 145 5.40 -8.71 -4.00
N VAL A 146 5.27 -8.73 -5.32
CA VAL A 146 4.20 -8.04 -6.05
C VAL A 146 2.85 -8.70 -5.76
N ALA A 147 2.78 -10.02 -5.76
CA ALA A 147 1.56 -10.76 -5.47
C ALA A 147 1.09 -10.52 -4.03
N ILE A 148 2.04 -10.54 -3.07
CA ILE A 148 1.73 -10.23 -1.66
C ILE A 148 1.22 -8.79 -1.52
N VAL A 149 1.88 -7.81 -2.14
CA VAL A 149 1.44 -6.40 -2.09
C VAL A 149 0.06 -6.23 -2.72
N LEU A 150 -0.20 -6.86 -3.87
CA LEU A 150 -1.49 -6.83 -4.54
C LEU A 150 -2.60 -7.36 -3.63
N VAL A 151 -2.46 -8.59 -3.14
CA VAL A 151 -3.48 -9.22 -2.28
C VAL A 151 -3.68 -8.47 -0.98
N SER A 152 -2.58 -8.05 -0.35
CA SER A 152 -2.62 -7.28 0.90
C SER A 152 -3.28 -5.91 0.70
N SER A 153 -3.05 -5.26 -0.44
CA SER A 153 -3.64 -3.95 -0.73
C SER A 153 -5.16 -4.04 -0.93
N ILE A 154 -5.64 -5.08 -1.60
CA ILE A 154 -7.08 -5.33 -1.77
C ILE A 154 -7.73 -5.55 -0.40
N LEU A 155 -7.18 -6.46 0.41
CA LEU A 155 -7.69 -6.74 1.75
C LEU A 155 -7.64 -5.50 2.65
N GLY A 156 -6.57 -4.70 2.53
CA GLY A 156 -6.36 -3.45 3.26
C GLY A 156 -7.46 -2.44 3.01
N VAL A 157 -7.75 -2.17 1.74
CA VAL A 157 -8.81 -1.22 1.37
C VAL A 157 -10.20 -1.74 1.78
N VAL A 158 -10.47 -3.03 1.63
CA VAL A 158 -11.74 -3.63 2.06
C VAL A 158 -11.93 -3.52 3.57
N ALA A 159 -10.92 -3.88 4.35
CA ALA A 159 -10.92 -3.76 5.81
C ALA A 159 -11.11 -2.31 6.25
N GLY A 160 -10.43 -1.37 5.59
CA GLY A 160 -10.56 0.06 5.81
C GLY A 160 -11.97 0.60 5.56
N ASN A 161 -12.58 0.20 4.45
CA ASN A 161 -13.96 0.56 4.12
C ASN A 161 -14.95 -0.02 5.13
N LEU A 162 -14.73 -1.27 5.58
CA LEU A 162 -15.55 -1.90 6.59
C LEU A 162 -15.41 -1.19 7.94
N ALA A 163 -14.20 -0.78 8.32
CA ALA A 163 -13.96 0.01 9.52
C ALA A 163 -14.66 1.38 9.45
N GLY A 164 -14.62 2.05 8.29
CA GLY A 164 -15.37 3.30 8.10
C GLY A 164 -16.88 3.14 8.28
N ARG A 165 -17.45 2.02 7.79
CA ARG A 165 -18.88 1.71 7.93
C ARG A 165 -19.25 1.36 9.37
N LEU A 166 -18.43 0.58 10.05
CA LEU A 166 -18.65 0.21 11.45
C LEU A 166 -18.52 1.44 12.37
N ALA A 167 -17.54 2.31 12.15
CA ALA A 167 -17.43 3.59 12.85
C ALA A 167 -18.67 4.48 12.65
N ALA A 168 -19.24 4.51 11.44
CA ALA A 168 -20.47 5.24 11.17
C ALA A 168 -21.72 4.64 11.83
N ALA A 169 -21.72 3.34 12.15
CA ALA A 169 -22.81 2.68 12.85
C ALA A 169 -22.71 2.81 14.38
N ILE A 170 -21.50 3.04 14.91
CA ILE A 170 -21.26 3.24 16.36
C ILE A 170 -21.56 4.67 16.79
N LYS A 171 -21.50 5.63 15.87
CA LYS A 171 -21.72 7.06 16.10
C LYS A 171 -23.20 7.43 16.05
#